data_AF-A0A1H3XYT8-F1
#
_entry.id   AF-A0A1H3XYT8-F1
#
_cell.length_a   1.000
_cell.length_b   1.000
_cell.length_c   1.000
_cell.angle_alpha   90.00
_cell.angle_beta   90.00
_cell.angle_gamma   90.00
#
_symmetry.space_group_name_H-M   'P 1'
#
loop_
_entity.id
_entity.type
_entity.pdbx_description
1 polymer ?
#
loop_
_entity_poly.entity_id
_entity_poly.type
_entity_poly.pdbx_seq_one_letter_code
_entity_poly.pdbx_strand_id
1 'polypeptide(L)'
;MEYSNELKRLGERFPNKNIGSGNPSAKILVVVQKEGNEDVDFKYLKRLFRDFPSPLKSKNLDVLLYCYYVVYDEELLKDPFFEGFQVIQYIFPDGNHLQKHDPAKLFGMKWISECTVEDNLQRMFIARAFSQDTMIEKVMFCTYPFDIVSRPIFCSNKLLLNWFLRDAVLIF
;
A
#
# COMPACT_ATOMS: atom_id res chain seq x y z
N MET A 1 17.17 0.84 17.70
CA MET A 1 16.24 1.08 16.58
C MET A 1 16.91 0.57 15.31
N GLU A 2 16.64 -0.66 14.91
CA GLU A 2 17.23 -1.36 13.75
C GLU A 2 16.56 -0.98 12.41
N TYR A 3 15.86 0.15 12.34
CA TYR A 3 15.11 0.61 11.17
C TYR A 3 16.01 0.94 9.95
N SER A 4 17.32 1.11 10.13
CA SER A 4 18.22 1.56 9.06
C SER A 4 18.81 0.46 8.20
N ASN A 5 18.89 -0.80 8.67
CA ASN A 5 19.70 -1.81 7.96
C ASN A 5 19.02 -2.32 6.69
N GLU A 6 17.72 -2.61 6.73
CA GLU A 6 17.03 -3.16 5.55
C GLU A 6 16.79 -2.09 4.47
N LEU A 7 16.38 -0.88 4.87
CA LEU A 7 16.27 0.25 3.94
C LEU A 7 17.60 0.59 3.28
N LYS A 8 18.71 0.52 4.04
CA LYS A 8 20.05 0.72 3.49
C LYS A 8 20.41 -0.38 2.49
N ARG A 9 20.15 -1.65 2.81
CA ARG A 9 20.38 -2.78 1.90
C ARG A 9 19.55 -2.68 0.62
N LEU A 10 18.30 -2.26 0.72
CA LEU A 10 17.45 -2.01 -0.45
C LEU A 10 18.01 -0.85 -1.29
N GLY A 11 18.47 0.24 -0.66
CA GLY A 11 19.13 1.35 -1.36
C GLY A 11 20.43 0.94 -2.06
N GLU A 12 21.20 0.03 -1.47
CA GLU A 12 22.41 -0.54 -2.07
C GLU A 12 22.09 -1.48 -3.25
N ARG A 13 21.03 -2.30 -3.15
CA ARG A 13 20.57 -3.18 -4.24
C ARG A 13 19.95 -2.41 -5.41
N PHE A 14 19.27 -1.31 -5.11
CA PHE A 14 18.51 -0.51 -6.07
C PHE A 14 19.00 0.95 -6.08
N PRO A 15 20.24 1.19 -6.55
CA PRO A 15 20.79 2.54 -6.60
C PRO A 15 19.94 3.43 -7.50
N ASN A 16 19.72 4.68 -7.07
CA ASN A 16 18.92 5.70 -7.75
C ASN A 16 17.40 5.42 -7.84
N LYS A 17 16.89 4.39 -7.15
CA LYS A 17 15.45 4.13 -7.07
C LYS A 17 14.84 4.70 -5.79
N ASN A 18 13.55 4.99 -5.87
CA ASN A 18 12.79 5.43 -4.71
C ASN A 18 12.28 4.21 -3.91
N ILE A 19 13.03 3.84 -2.88
CA ILE A 19 12.84 2.60 -2.10
C ILE A 19 11.58 2.60 -1.22
N GLY A 20 11.00 3.78 -0.94
CA GLY A 20 9.88 3.92 -0.02
C GLY A 20 10.26 4.37 1.39
N SER A 21 9.27 4.41 2.29
CA SER A 21 9.42 4.77 3.70
C SER A 21 8.32 4.16 4.56
N GLY A 22 8.61 3.86 5.83
CA GLY A 22 7.63 3.34 6.78
C GLY A 22 8.29 2.37 7.75
N ASN A 23 7.49 1.53 8.41
CA ASN A 23 7.99 0.45 9.26
C ASN A 23 8.31 -0.79 8.40
N PRO A 24 9.58 -1.23 8.27
CA PRO A 24 9.93 -2.43 7.51
C PRO A 24 9.36 -3.73 8.10
N SER A 25 8.96 -3.73 9.37
CA SER A 25 8.29 -4.86 10.03
C SER A 25 6.76 -4.77 9.97
N ALA A 26 6.21 -3.79 9.24
CA ALA A 26 4.78 -3.69 9.01
C ALA A 26 4.26 -4.90 8.24
N LYS A 27 3.00 -5.25 8.48
CA LYS A 27 2.31 -6.29 7.69
C LYS A 27 1.58 -5.72 6.47
N ILE A 28 1.47 -4.39 6.40
CA ILE A 28 0.77 -3.67 5.34
C ILE A 28 1.79 -2.99 4.43
N LEU A 29 1.74 -3.31 3.15
CA LEU A 29 2.44 -2.61 2.08
C LEU A 29 1.46 -1.68 1.39
N VAL A 30 1.84 -0.41 1.20
CA VAL A 30 1.09 0.55 0.38
C VAL A 30 1.94 0.90 -0.84
N VAL A 31 1.47 0.49 -2.01
CA VAL A 31 2.07 0.78 -3.31
C VAL A 31 1.24 1.85 -4.00
N VAL A 32 1.87 2.96 -4.39
CA VAL A 32 1.23 3.98 -5.22
C VAL A 32 1.85 3.96 -6.60
N GLN A 33 1.05 3.83 -7.65
CA GLN A 33 1.51 3.96 -9.03
C GLN A 33 1.71 5.43 -9.38
N LYS A 34 2.84 5.78 -10.03
CA LYS A 34 3.06 7.11 -10.61
C LYS A 34 2.58 7.19 -12.04
N GLU A 35 2.19 8.38 -12.47
CA GLU A 35 1.96 8.71 -13.88
C GLU A 35 3.27 9.04 -14.61
N GLY A 36 4.30 9.50 -13.90
CA GLY A 36 5.62 9.81 -14.47
C GLY A 36 6.80 9.66 -13.50
N ASN A 37 7.88 10.41 -13.76
CA ASN A 37 9.10 10.39 -12.94
C ASN A 37 9.03 11.31 -11.71
N GLU A 38 7.84 11.53 -11.15
CA GLU A 38 7.66 12.45 -10.02
C GLU A 38 8.42 11.95 -8.80
N ASP A 39 8.89 12.84 -7.93
CA ASP A 39 9.43 12.44 -6.64
C ASP A 39 8.31 12.25 -5.62
N VAL A 40 8.48 11.27 -4.73
CA VAL A 40 7.52 11.01 -3.67
C VAL A 40 7.79 11.97 -2.53
N ASP A 41 6.85 12.86 -2.24
CA ASP A 41 6.94 13.72 -1.06
C ASP A 41 6.61 12.94 0.22
N PHE A 42 7.62 12.24 0.74
CA PHE A 42 7.51 11.48 1.98
C PHE A 42 7.23 12.37 3.20
N LYS A 43 7.59 13.67 3.15
CA LYS A 43 7.25 14.60 4.24
C LYS A 43 5.76 14.91 4.21
N TYR A 44 5.19 15.11 3.03
CA TYR A 44 3.75 15.26 2.84
C TYR A 44 2.98 14.02 3.30
N LEU A 45 3.43 12.82 2.89
CA LEU A 45 2.88 11.54 3.33
C LEU A 45 2.84 11.43 4.86
N LYS A 46 3.99 11.65 5.51
CA LYS A 46 4.10 11.66 6.98
C LYS A 46 3.09 12.62 7.60
N ARG A 47 2.95 13.83 7.06
CA ARG A 47 2.00 14.82 7.58
C ARG A 47 0.55 14.35 7.42
N LEU A 48 0.18 13.81 6.26
CA LEU A 48 -1.17 13.35 5.98
C LEU A 48 -1.60 12.20 6.91
N PHE A 49 -0.67 11.30 7.20
CA PHE A 49 -0.90 10.07 7.97
C PHE A 49 -0.69 10.23 9.49
N ARG A 50 -0.10 11.33 9.95
CA ARG A 50 0.11 11.62 11.38
C ARG A 50 -1.16 12.04 12.12
N ASP A 51 -2.18 12.52 11.40
CA ASP A 51 -3.41 13.08 11.98
C ASP A 51 -4.59 12.11 11.94
N PHE A 52 -4.33 10.82 12.14
CA PHE A 52 -5.40 9.82 12.24
C PHE A 52 -5.99 9.81 13.66
N PRO A 53 -7.32 9.94 13.79
CA PRO A 53 -7.98 9.88 15.10
C PRO A 53 -7.78 8.47 15.68
N SER A 54 -7.15 8.37 16.85
CA SER A 54 -7.06 7.10 17.57
C SER A 54 -8.41 6.77 18.22
N PRO A 55 -8.78 5.48 18.35
CA PRO A 55 -9.87 5.05 19.21
C PRO A 55 -9.66 5.45 20.68
N LEU A 56 -8.40 5.67 21.08
CA LEU A 56 -8.05 6.28 22.36
C LEU A 56 -8.12 7.81 22.18
N LYS A 57 -9.17 8.43 22.72
CA LYS A 57 -9.56 9.86 22.60
C LYS A 57 -8.48 10.93 22.88
N SER A 58 -7.22 10.57 23.15
CA SER A 58 -6.14 11.47 23.55
C SER A 58 -4.84 11.35 22.75
N LYS A 59 -4.77 10.54 21.68
CA LYS A 59 -3.57 10.45 20.82
C LYS A 59 -3.94 10.39 19.34
N ASN A 60 -3.13 10.99 18.47
CA ASN A 60 -3.20 10.69 17.05
C ASN A 60 -2.44 9.37 16.79
N LEU A 61 -2.96 8.53 15.91
CA LEU A 61 -2.30 7.30 15.49
C LEU A 61 -1.27 7.64 14.40
N ASP A 62 -0.01 7.25 14.61
CA ASP A 62 0.99 7.28 13.54
C ASP A 62 0.83 6.03 12.68
N VAL A 63 0.11 6.19 11.59
CA VAL A 63 -0.19 5.13 10.63
C VAL A 63 1.08 4.50 10.03
N LEU A 64 2.19 5.24 9.94
CA LEU A 64 3.44 4.71 9.36
C LEU A 64 4.07 3.62 10.21
N LEU A 65 3.66 3.46 11.47
CA LEU A 65 4.04 2.32 12.29
C LEU A 65 3.43 1.01 11.82
N TYR A 66 2.31 1.08 11.10
CA TYR A 66 1.55 -0.09 10.66
C TYR A 66 1.72 -0.40 9.18
N CYS A 67 2.34 0.53 8.42
CA CYS A 67 2.46 0.44 6.97
C CYS A 67 3.88 0.74 6.48
N TYR A 68 4.26 0.08 5.40
CA TYR A 68 5.41 0.43 4.57
C TYR A 68 4.90 1.04 3.26
N TYR A 69 5.33 2.25 2.92
CA TYR A 69 4.92 2.94 1.69
C TYR A 69 6.01 2.87 0.66
N VAL A 70 5.64 2.54 -0.57
CA VAL A 70 6.53 2.50 -1.71
C VAL A 70 5.80 3.06 -2.92
N VAL A 71 6.56 3.54 -3.88
CA VAL A 71 5.99 4.03 -5.13
C VAL A 71 6.47 3.17 -6.27
N TYR A 72 5.54 2.88 -7.18
CA TYR A 72 5.67 1.79 -8.12
C TYR A 72 6.95 1.89 -8.93
N ASP A 73 7.79 0.89 -8.69
CA ASP A 73 8.90 0.49 -9.52
C ASP A 73 8.83 -1.05 -9.54
N GLU A 74 8.35 -1.61 -10.64
CA GLU A 74 8.07 -3.05 -10.74
C GLU A 74 9.30 -3.90 -10.38
N GLU A 75 10.48 -3.46 -10.82
CA GLU A 75 11.74 -4.14 -10.56
C GLU A 75 12.12 -4.11 -9.07
N LEU A 76 11.78 -3.01 -8.37
CA LEU A 76 11.95 -2.94 -6.92
C LEU A 76 11.00 -3.91 -6.20
N LEU A 77 9.73 -3.99 -6.64
CA LEU A 77 8.71 -4.84 -6.02
C LEU A 77 8.93 -6.35 -6.22
N LYS A 78 9.82 -6.75 -7.15
CA LYS A 78 10.29 -8.13 -7.30
C LYS A 78 11.24 -8.58 -6.18
N ASP A 79 11.69 -7.66 -5.33
CA ASP A 79 12.58 -8.00 -4.22
C ASP A 79 11.86 -8.84 -3.15
N PRO A 80 12.49 -9.91 -2.60
CA PRO A 80 11.91 -10.75 -1.55
C PRO A 80 11.46 -9.98 -0.30
N PHE A 81 12.03 -8.80 -0.04
CA PHE A 81 11.55 -7.92 1.03
C PHE A 81 10.03 -7.65 0.93
N PHE A 82 9.52 -7.41 -0.28
CA PHE A 82 8.11 -7.07 -0.49
C PHE A 82 7.18 -8.29 -0.42
N GLU A 83 7.72 -9.50 -0.50
CA GLU A 83 6.95 -10.72 -0.29
C GLU A 83 6.53 -10.91 1.17
N GLY A 84 7.20 -10.27 2.12
CA GLY A 84 6.91 -10.41 3.56
C GLY A 84 5.58 -9.80 4.01
N PHE A 85 4.98 -8.94 3.20
CA PHE A 85 3.74 -8.24 3.56
C PHE A 85 2.51 -9.13 3.39
N GLN A 86 1.61 -9.09 4.38
CA GLN A 86 0.36 -9.84 4.40
C GLN A 86 -0.77 -9.09 3.68
N VAL A 87 -0.78 -7.77 3.82
CA VAL A 87 -1.80 -6.90 3.26
C VAL A 87 -1.14 -5.95 2.29
N ILE A 88 -1.66 -5.86 1.07
CA ILE A 88 -1.13 -4.99 0.02
C ILE A 88 -2.23 -4.04 -0.42
N GLN A 89 -2.03 -2.75 -0.21
CA GLN A 89 -2.87 -1.73 -0.83
C GLN A 89 -2.15 -1.21 -2.07
N TYR A 90 -2.76 -1.36 -3.23
CA TYR A 90 -2.18 -0.95 -4.50
C TYR A 90 -3.05 0.12 -5.14
N ILE A 91 -2.50 1.30 -5.38
CA ILE A 91 -3.26 2.47 -5.82
C ILE A 91 -2.82 2.86 -7.22
N PHE A 92 -3.74 2.78 -8.18
CA PHE A 92 -3.56 3.25 -9.55
C PHE A 92 -4.10 4.68 -9.70
N PRO A 93 -3.52 5.48 -10.59
CA PRO A 93 -4.05 6.81 -10.93
C PRO A 93 -5.39 6.72 -11.67
N ASP A 94 -5.58 5.69 -12.50
CA ASP A 94 -6.80 5.47 -13.28
C ASP A 94 -7.00 3.97 -13.61
N GLY A 95 -8.14 3.66 -14.24
CA GLY A 95 -8.46 2.30 -14.68
C GLY A 95 -7.63 1.78 -15.86
N ASN A 96 -7.06 2.66 -16.69
CA ASN A 96 -6.20 2.25 -17.80
C ASN A 96 -4.89 1.64 -17.30
N HIS A 97 -4.34 2.16 -16.20
CA HIS A 97 -3.14 1.61 -15.59
C HIS A 97 -3.37 0.22 -15.00
N LEU A 98 -4.53 -0.03 -14.37
CA LEU A 98 -4.90 -1.37 -13.92
C LEU A 98 -4.99 -2.37 -15.09
N GLN A 99 -5.40 -1.95 -16.28
CA GLN A 99 -5.45 -2.85 -17.45
C GLN A 99 -4.06 -3.15 -18.03
N LYS A 100 -3.11 -2.23 -17.87
CA LYS A 100 -1.73 -2.36 -18.37
C LYS A 100 -0.80 -3.11 -17.42
N HIS A 101 -1.15 -3.15 -16.14
CA HIS A 101 -0.34 -3.75 -15.08
C HIS A 101 -1.14 -4.81 -14.32
N ASP A 102 -0.52 -5.95 -14.03
CA ASP A 102 -1.14 -7.01 -13.22
C ASP A 102 -0.42 -7.15 -11.87
N PRO A 103 -0.78 -6.32 -10.87
CA PRO A 103 -0.14 -6.37 -9.56
C PRO A 103 -0.44 -7.67 -8.84
N ALA A 104 -1.58 -8.33 -9.08
CA ALA A 104 -1.84 -9.63 -8.47
C ALA A 104 -0.78 -10.64 -8.92
N LYS A 105 -0.43 -10.66 -10.21
CA LYS A 105 0.65 -11.51 -10.72
C LYS A 105 2.01 -11.21 -10.10
N LEU A 106 2.33 -9.93 -9.88
CA LEU A 106 3.60 -9.49 -9.26
C LEU A 106 3.82 -10.12 -7.89
N PHE A 107 2.74 -10.29 -7.12
CA PHE A 107 2.77 -10.86 -5.77
C PHE A 107 2.30 -12.32 -5.71
N GLY A 108 2.17 -13.00 -6.86
CA GLY A 108 1.73 -14.40 -6.92
C GLY A 108 0.28 -14.62 -6.44
N MET A 109 -0.57 -13.61 -6.57
CA MET A 109 -1.96 -13.60 -6.13
C MET A 109 -2.94 -13.86 -7.29
N LYS A 110 -4.18 -14.21 -6.94
CA LYS A 110 -5.29 -14.38 -7.89
C LYS A 110 -6.38 -13.37 -7.60
N TRP A 111 -6.88 -12.73 -8.65
CA TRP A 111 -8.06 -11.86 -8.60
C TRP A 111 -9.30 -12.65 -8.17
N ILE A 112 -10.12 -12.04 -7.31
CA ILE A 112 -11.42 -12.59 -6.92
C ILE A 112 -12.49 -11.84 -7.70
N SER A 113 -13.17 -12.54 -8.61
CA SER A 113 -14.11 -11.99 -9.59
C SER A 113 -15.36 -11.32 -8.98
N GLU A 114 -15.64 -11.55 -7.70
CA GLU A 114 -16.90 -11.14 -7.05
C GLU A 114 -16.77 -9.86 -6.19
N CYS A 115 -15.58 -9.27 -6.07
CA CYS A 115 -15.32 -8.22 -5.08
C CYS A 115 -14.99 -6.86 -5.71
N THR A 116 -15.85 -6.37 -6.60
CA THR A 116 -15.82 -4.95 -6.98
C THR A 116 -16.66 -4.16 -5.97
N VAL A 117 -16.00 -3.34 -5.15
CA VAL A 117 -16.68 -2.38 -4.29
C VAL A 117 -16.53 -1.01 -4.96
N GLU A 118 -17.66 -0.42 -5.31
CA GLU A 118 -17.74 0.92 -5.86
C GLU A 118 -18.37 1.85 -4.82
N ASP A 119 -17.74 3.00 -4.60
CA ASP A 119 -18.42 4.15 -4.01
C ASP A 119 -18.41 5.30 -5.02
N ASN A 120 -18.93 6.47 -4.63
CA ASN A 120 -18.98 7.62 -5.53
C ASN A 120 -17.59 8.20 -5.89
N LEU A 121 -16.48 7.66 -5.36
CA LEU A 121 -15.13 8.22 -5.46
C LEU A 121 -14.11 7.26 -6.10
N GLN A 122 -14.24 5.95 -5.87
CA GLN A 122 -13.24 4.96 -6.32
C GLN A 122 -13.83 3.59 -6.62
N ARG A 123 -13.12 2.85 -7.47
CA ARG A 123 -13.34 1.42 -7.69
C ARG A 123 -12.27 0.62 -6.97
N MET A 124 -12.68 -0.45 -6.27
CA MET A 124 -11.79 -1.38 -5.58
C MET A 124 -11.90 -2.79 -6.18
N PHE A 125 -10.77 -3.49 -6.29
CA PHE A 125 -10.61 -4.88 -6.70
C PHE A 125 -9.84 -5.64 -5.63
N ILE A 126 -10.16 -6.91 -5.44
CA ILE A 126 -9.51 -7.75 -4.42
C ILE A 126 -8.78 -8.90 -5.09
N ALA A 127 -7.53 -9.12 -4.69
CA ALA A 127 -6.78 -10.33 -4.99
C ALA A 127 -6.35 -11.02 -3.69
N ARG A 128 -6.20 -12.35 -3.75
CA ARG A 128 -5.74 -13.13 -2.60
C ARG A 128 -4.69 -14.16 -3.01
N ALA A 129 -3.82 -14.49 -2.05
CA ALA A 129 -2.96 -15.65 -2.10
C ALA A 129 -3.01 -16.36 -0.76
N PHE A 130 -2.86 -17.68 -0.78
CA PHE A 130 -2.74 -18.48 0.43
C PHE A 130 -1.45 -19.29 0.35
N SER A 131 -0.56 -19.09 1.33
CA SER A 131 0.66 -19.91 1.44
C SER A 131 0.32 -21.17 2.23
N GLN A 132 0.45 -22.33 1.59
CA GLN A 132 0.26 -23.62 2.26
C GLN A 132 1.32 -23.88 3.34
N ASP A 133 2.54 -23.36 3.18
CA ASP A 133 3.65 -23.59 4.10
C ASP A 133 3.49 -22.78 5.40
N THR A 134 3.01 -21.55 5.30
CA THR A 134 2.87 -20.64 6.45
C THR A 134 1.46 -20.57 7.00
N MET A 135 0.47 -21.11 6.28
CA MET A 135 -0.96 -20.99 6.56
C MET A 135 -1.44 -19.53 6.67
N ILE A 136 -0.71 -18.60 6.05
CA ILE A 136 -1.02 -17.17 6.04
C ILE A 136 -1.78 -16.84 4.75
N GLU A 137 -2.95 -16.24 4.91
CA GLU A 137 -3.65 -15.57 3.82
C GLU A 137 -3.01 -14.19 3.59
N LYS A 138 -2.74 -13.90 2.32
CA LYS A 138 -2.39 -12.57 1.85
C LYS A 138 -3.56 -11.98 1.09
N VAL A 139 -3.83 -10.69 1.31
CA VAL A 139 -4.89 -9.96 0.63
C VAL A 139 -4.32 -8.70 -0.02
N MET A 140 -4.78 -8.42 -1.22
CA MET A 140 -4.48 -7.19 -1.93
C MET A 140 -5.77 -6.44 -2.27
N PHE A 141 -5.75 -5.14 -2.02
CA PHE A 141 -6.78 -4.20 -2.41
C PHE A 141 -6.21 -3.28 -3.49
N CYS A 142 -6.68 -3.43 -4.72
CA CYS A 142 -6.32 -2.55 -5.82
C CYS A 142 -7.38 -1.49 -6.02
N THR A 143 -6.99 -0.21 -6.10
CA THR A 143 -7.94 0.89 -6.21
C THR A 143 -7.56 1.90 -7.28
N TYR A 144 -8.55 2.50 -7.93
CA TYR A 144 -8.37 3.74 -8.71
C TYR A 144 -9.59 4.66 -8.56
N PRO A 145 -9.40 5.99 -8.67
CA PRO A 145 -10.48 6.97 -8.62
C PRO A 145 -11.34 6.97 -9.90
N PHE A 146 -12.62 7.35 -9.79
CA PHE A 146 -13.49 7.49 -10.98
C PHE A 146 -13.20 8.74 -11.82
N ASP A 147 -12.72 9.82 -11.22
CA ASP A 147 -12.32 11.05 -11.90
C ASP A 147 -10.80 11.26 -11.83
N ILE A 148 -10.26 12.10 -12.73
CA ILE A 148 -8.89 12.65 -12.62
C ILE A 148 -8.87 13.55 -11.38
N VAL A 149 -8.79 12.94 -10.20
CA VAL A 149 -8.85 13.63 -8.94
C VAL A 149 -7.45 14.19 -8.63
N SER A 150 -7.18 15.33 -9.25
CA SER A 150 -6.07 16.27 -9.04
C SER A 150 -5.71 16.53 -7.56
N ARG A 151 -4.88 15.70 -6.90
CA ARG A 151 -4.46 15.75 -5.46
C ARG A 151 -5.38 15.13 -4.39
N PRO A 152 -6.74 15.11 -4.46
CA PRO A 152 -7.58 14.43 -3.46
C PRO A 152 -7.56 12.90 -3.51
N ILE A 153 -6.88 12.26 -4.47
CA ILE A 153 -6.64 10.79 -4.50
C ILE A 153 -5.96 10.31 -3.21
N PHE A 154 -5.22 11.20 -2.54
CA PHE A 154 -4.67 10.94 -1.20
C PHE A 154 -5.73 10.82 -0.09
N CYS A 155 -6.86 11.52 -0.22
CA CYS A 155 -7.90 11.52 0.80
C CYS A 155 -8.72 10.22 0.79
N SER A 156 -8.86 9.56 -0.37
CA SER A 156 -9.55 8.26 -0.49
C SER A 156 -8.76 7.13 0.19
N ASN A 157 -7.42 7.19 0.16
CA ASN A 157 -6.55 6.31 0.95
C ASN A 157 -6.79 6.44 2.46
N LYS A 158 -7.23 7.62 2.92
CA LYS A 158 -7.58 7.82 4.33
C LYS A 158 -8.77 6.95 4.72
N LEU A 159 -9.76 6.76 3.84
CA LEU A 159 -10.98 5.98 4.12
C LEU A 159 -10.73 4.47 4.14
N LEU A 160 -9.99 3.95 3.17
CA LEU A 160 -9.65 2.51 3.10
C LEU A 160 -8.73 2.08 4.23
N LEU A 161 -7.75 2.93 4.54
CA LEU A 161 -6.83 2.69 5.64
C LEU A 161 -7.50 2.98 7.00
N ASN A 162 -8.49 3.87 7.07
CA ASN A 162 -9.39 4.00 8.24
C ASN A 162 -10.27 2.75 8.44
N TRP A 163 -10.83 2.20 7.36
CA TRP A 163 -11.63 0.98 7.42
C TRP A 163 -10.77 -0.20 7.85
N PHE A 164 -9.60 -0.35 7.22
CA PHE A 164 -8.62 -1.37 7.59
C PHE A 164 -8.11 -1.17 9.02
N LEU A 165 -7.74 0.03 9.47
CA LEU A 165 -7.25 0.23 10.85
C LEU A 165 -8.36 0.15 11.89
N ARG A 166 -9.62 0.46 11.56
CA ARG A 166 -10.76 0.25 12.47
C ARG A 166 -11.06 -1.23 12.66
N ASP A 167 -11.00 -2.02 11.58
CA ASP A 167 -11.34 -3.45 11.64
C ASP A 167 -10.12 -4.34 11.89
N ALA A 168 -8.90 -3.93 11.54
CA ALA A 168 -7.67 -4.66 11.85
C ALA A 168 -7.30 -4.59 13.33
N VAL A 169 -7.82 -3.61 14.09
CA VAL A 169 -7.84 -3.69 15.57
C VAL A 169 -8.59 -4.94 16.06
N LEU A 170 -9.40 -5.59 15.21
CA LEU A 170 -10.05 -6.89 15.49
C LEU A 170 -9.34 -8.10 14.85
N ILE A 171 -8.30 -7.90 14.04
CA ILE A 171 -7.55 -8.97 13.33
C ILE A 171 -6.18 -9.23 13.99
N PHE A 172 -5.72 -8.34 14.89
CA PHE A 172 -4.51 -8.51 15.70
C PHE A 172 -4.83 -8.82 17.16
#